data_AF-A0A914IJ30-F1
#
_entry.id   AF-A0A914IJ30-F1
#
_cell.length_a   1.000
_cell.length_b   1.000
_cell.length_c   1.000
_cell.angle_alpha   90.00
_cell.angle_beta   90.00
_cell.angle_gamma   90.00
#
_symmetry.space_group_name_H-M   'P 1'
#
loop_
_entity.id
_entity.type
_entity.pdbx_description
1 polymer ?
#
loop_
_entity_poly.entity_id
_entity_poly.type
_entity_poly.pdbx_seq_one_letter_code
_entity_poly.pdbx_strand_id
1 'polypeptide(L)'
;MRVVLLHAFFLLFARLIFVFCACGTRKARKIATMRITVKTESLIEASTLLTGKSRNTETSLQPLTIDETGVNIDESENSQISSTFPSTTLSSTKSTSNNKYPNCKERLKNTIEYIHAKLFGKMSRKWIICLFFLDIFFLITRFLFEHIGKPTLSRIFTLLFIEIAMLMVSTFIYNRIISIIPKRKINDLYMKSIKTVLCIFSITWIVLAHSCWIWFYVPLPGDFFFAILCFLAIGAYIHCAVVLFTFFFIERISHLIIPRYESILLKSESLHTITAVLFALLLSGHGYTVTSSKPILRPVNVYIKDLPKELDGFSIALMTDIHIGPTVGKTRMEETVQVVNQAQPDVVAISGDLVDGYIANLKQRAEPLASMRSTFGTFFS
;
A
#
# COMPACT_ATOMS: atom_id res chain seq x y z
N MET A 1 29.47 9.23 10.20
CA MET A 1 28.65 8.01 9.99
C MET A 1 27.17 8.19 10.34
N ARG A 2 26.80 8.54 11.59
CA ARG A 2 25.37 8.62 12.02
C ARG A 2 24.52 9.68 11.30
N VAL A 3 25.10 10.86 10.99
CA VAL A 3 24.41 11.93 10.24
C VAL A 3 24.19 11.56 8.76
N VAL A 4 25.15 10.83 8.18
CA VAL A 4 25.05 10.31 6.79
C VAL A 4 23.95 9.26 6.68
N LEU A 5 23.82 8.39 7.70
CA LEU A 5 22.75 7.40 7.78
C LEU A 5 21.35 8.06 7.85
N LEU A 6 21.24 9.17 8.58
CA LEU A 6 19.99 9.91 8.71
C LEU A 6 19.62 10.65 7.42
N HIS A 7 20.59 11.27 6.74
CA HIS A 7 20.37 11.86 5.41
C HIS A 7 19.99 10.80 4.37
N ALA A 8 20.64 9.64 4.39
CA ALA A 8 20.28 8.51 3.53
C ALA A 8 18.83 8.05 3.81
N PHE A 9 18.40 8.03 5.07
CA PHE A 9 17.01 7.73 5.43
C PHE A 9 16.02 8.77 4.89
N PHE A 10 16.32 10.07 5.02
CA PHE A 10 15.48 11.14 4.47
C PHE A 10 15.39 11.08 2.92
N LEU A 11 16.50 10.76 2.24
CA LEU A 11 16.52 10.59 0.79
C LEU A 11 15.78 9.31 0.36
N LEU A 12 15.88 8.22 1.12
CA LEU A 12 15.11 7.01 0.91
C LEU A 12 13.61 7.28 1.10
N PHE A 13 13.23 8.09 2.10
CA PHE A 13 11.86 8.51 2.34
C PHE A 13 11.32 9.40 1.21
N ALA A 14 12.08 10.40 0.78
CA ALA A 14 11.71 11.24 -0.38
C ALA A 14 11.55 10.38 -1.65
N ARG A 15 12.43 9.39 -1.84
CA ARG A 15 12.30 8.40 -2.91
C ARG A 15 11.10 7.48 -2.73
N LEU A 16 10.76 7.03 -1.53
CA LEU A 16 9.58 6.19 -1.26
C LEU A 16 8.29 6.97 -1.52
N ILE A 17 8.17 8.21 -1.05
CA ILE A 17 7.07 9.12 -1.40
C ILE A 17 6.97 9.26 -2.92
N PHE A 18 8.10 9.54 -3.59
CA PHE A 18 8.13 9.69 -5.04
C PHE A 18 7.81 8.38 -5.77
N VAL A 19 8.22 7.23 -5.26
CA VAL A 19 7.90 5.90 -5.81
C VAL A 19 6.44 5.54 -5.58
N PHE A 20 5.85 5.82 -4.42
CA PHE A 20 4.40 5.66 -4.23
C PHE A 20 3.60 6.58 -5.16
N CYS A 21 4.06 7.82 -5.34
CA CYS A 21 3.47 8.78 -6.28
C CYS A 21 3.67 8.39 -7.76
N ALA A 22 4.86 7.89 -8.14
CA ALA A 22 5.22 7.52 -9.50
C ALA A 22 4.71 6.12 -9.92
N CYS A 23 4.65 5.18 -8.97
CA CYS A 23 4.10 3.84 -9.17
C CYS A 23 2.57 3.89 -9.26
N GLY A 24 1.94 4.80 -8.51
CA GLY A 24 0.53 5.14 -8.68
C GLY A 24 0.22 5.77 -10.05
N THR A 25 1.12 6.58 -10.62
CA THR A 25 0.86 7.30 -11.88
C THR A 25 1.17 6.52 -13.15
N ARG A 26 2.15 5.59 -13.15
CA ARG A 26 2.44 4.77 -14.35
C ARG A 26 1.43 3.65 -14.59
N LYS A 27 0.67 3.24 -13.57
CA LYS A 27 -0.27 2.12 -13.60
C LYS A 27 -1.53 2.34 -12.74
N ALA A 28 -1.99 3.57 -12.55
CA ALA A 28 -3.36 3.77 -12.06
C ALA A 28 -4.30 3.13 -13.08
N ARG A 29 -4.84 1.96 -12.72
CA ARG A 29 -5.71 1.18 -13.57
C ARG A 29 -7.03 1.95 -13.69
N LYS A 30 -7.14 2.75 -14.76
CA LYS A 30 -8.41 2.86 -15.48
C LYS A 30 -8.92 1.44 -15.69
N ILE A 31 -10.24 1.21 -15.74
CA ILE A 31 -10.78 -0.10 -16.16
C ILE A 31 -9.92 -0.56 -17.33
N ALA A 32 -9.16 -1.64 -17.12
CA ALA A 32 -8.02 -1.92 -17.97
C ALA A 32 -8.57 -2.57 -19.22
N THR A 33 -9.00 -1.74 -20.15
CA THR A 33 -9.54 -2.18 -21.43
C THR A 33 -8.40 -2.22 -22.43
N MET A 34 -7.92 -3.43 -22.71
CA MET A 34 -6.88 -3.67 -23.70
C MET A 34 -7.52 -4.26 -24.96
N ARG A 35 -7.09 -3.78 -26.13
CA ARG A 35 -7.31 -4.50 -27.38
C ARG A 35 -6.06 -5.30 -27.67
N ILE A 36 -6.11 -6.60 -27.43
CA ILE A 36 -5.04 -7.53 -27.73
C ILE A 36 -5.23 -7.99 -29.17
N THR A 37 -4.25 -7.76 -30.03
CA THR A 37 -4.23 -8.30 -31.39
C THR A 37 -3.17 -9.38 -31.46
N VAL A 38 -3.58 -10.60 -31.78
CA VAL A 38 -2.68 -11.73 -31.97
C VAL A 38 -2.09 -11.62 -33.37
N LYS A 39 -0.76 -11.74 -33.46
CA LYS A 39 -0.04 -11.71 -34.72
C LYS A 39 0.88 -12.91 -34.84
N THR A 40 1.04 -13.40 -36.06
CA THR A 40 2.04 -14.44 -36.33
C THR A 40 3.43 -13.86 -36.14
N GLU A 41 4.28 -14.60 -35.43
CA GLU A 41 5.71 -14.31 -35.37
C GLU A 41 6.35 -14.68 -36.73
N SER A 42 6.31 -13.77 -37.70
CA SER A 42 6.98 -14.00 -38.98
C SER A 42 8.49 -13.91 -38.80
N LEU A 43 9.25 -14.82 -39.42
CA LEU A 43 10.73 -14.87 -39.48
C LEU A 43 11.43 -13.61 -40.06
N ILE A 44 10.72 -12.47 -40.20
CA ILE A 44 11.27 -11.23 -40.74
C ILE A 44 12.15 -10.50 -39.71
N GLU A 45 12.01 -10.78 -38.40
CA GLU A 45 12.92 -10.24 -37.36
C GLU A 45 14.22 -11.03 -37.16
N ALA A 46 14.44 -12.15 -37.87
CA ALA A 46 15.77 -12.77 -37.92
C ALA A 46 16.80 -11.91 -38.69
N SER A 47 16.34 -10.96 -39.53
CA SER A 47 17.22 -10.05 -40.29
C SER A 47 17.68 -8.83 -39.49
N THR A 48 16.94 -8.41 -38.47
CA THR A 48 17.29 -7.27 -37.60
C THR A 48 18.36 -7.64 -36.57
N LEU A 49 18.57 -8.93 -36.29
CA LEU A 49 19.66 -9.42 -35.44
C LEU A 49 20.98 -9.66 -36.20
N LEU A 50 20.96 -9.67 -37.54
CA LEU A 50 22.15 -9.90 -38.38
C LEU A 50 22.73 -8.62 -39.01
N THR A 51 22.08 -7.47 -38.85
CA THR A 51 22.65 -6.17 -39.29
C THR A 51 23.17 -5.39 -38.09
N GLY A 52 24.41 -5.72 -37.71
CA GLY A 52 25.11 -5.13 -36.58
C GLY A 52 25.16 -3.61 -36.62
N LYS A 53 24.62 -2.98 -35.56
CA LYS A 53 25.07 -1.65 -35.12
C LYS A 53 25.13 -1.58 -33.59
N SER A 54 26.28 -2.02 -33.09
CA SER A 54 26.94 -1.71 -31.82
C SER A 54 26.18 -0.78 -30.85
N ARG A 55 25.72 -1.35 -29.73
CA ARG A 55 25.73 -0.68 -28.42
C ARG A 55 26.14 -1.68 -27.33
N ASN A 56 27.39 -1.53 -26.89
CA ASN A 56 27.89 -1.90 -25.55
C ASN A 56 26.85 -1.45 -24.49
N THR A 57 26.52 -2.13 -23.40
CA THR A 57 27.20 -3.13 -22.55
C THR A 57 26.15 -3.97 -21.82
N GLU A 58 26.46 -5.25 -21.66
CA GLU A 58 25.71 -6.28 -20.93
C GLU A 58 25.66 -6.05 -19.42
N THR A 59 24.58 -6.49 -18.76
CA THR A 59 24.72 -7.41 -17.62
C THR A 59 23.53 -8.38 -17.63
N SER A 60 23.91 -9.65 -17.80
CA SER A 60 23.12 -10.84 -18.10
C SER A 60 22.22 -11.32 -16.94
N LEU A 61 21.04 -11.84 -17.28
CA LEU A 61 20.28 -12.80 -16.46
C LEU A 61 19.73 -13.88 -17.43
N GLN A 62 20.33 -15.07 -17.35
CA GLN A 62 19.95 -16.26 -18.12
C GLN A 62 18.64 -16.90 -17.62
N PRO A 63 17.90 -17.63 -18.47
CA PRO A 63 16.66 -18.29 -18.09
C PRO A 63 16.91 -19.64 -17.39
N LEU A 64 16.15 -19.90 -16.31
CA LEU A 64 16.15 -21.17 -15.57
C LEU A 64 15.58 -22.32 -16.43
N THR A 65 16.35 -23.39 -16.52
CA THR A 65 15.89 -24.74 -16.88
C THR A 65 15.93 -25.61 -15.61
N ILE A 66 14.87 -26.36 -15.37
CA ILE A 66 14.75 -27.31 -14.25
C ILE A 66 15.28 -28.65 -14.74
N ASP A 67 16.25 -29.23 -14.05
CA ASP A 67 16.56 -30.65 -14.16
C ASP A 67 16.80 -31.23 -12.77
N GLU A 68 16.10 -32.34 -12.51
CA GLU A 68 16.25 -33.20 -11.34
C GLU A 68 17.54 -34.02 -11.47
N THR A 69 18.33 -34.10 -10.40
CA THR A 69 19.08 -35.30 -9.99
C THR A 69 19.83 -34.99 -8.70
N GLY A 70 19.51 -35.74 -7.64
CA GLY A 70 20.23 -35.69 -6.37
C GLY A 70 21.52 -36.50 -6.42
N VAL A 71 22.46 -36.22 -5.52
CA VAL A 71 23.54 -37.12 -5.09
C VAL A 71 23.99 -36.72 -3.67
N ASN A 72 24.21 -37.76 -2.85
CA ASN A 72 24.76 -37.80 -1.49
C ASN A 72 26.12 -37.11 -1.32
N ILE A 73 26.44 -36.69 -0.10
CA ILE A 73 27.80 -36.40 0.34
C ILE A 73 28.12 -37.27 1.56
N ASP A 74 29.09 -38.16 1.36
CA ASP A 74 29.75 -38.99 2.36
C ASP A 74 30.75 -38.18 3.19
N GLU A 75 30.89 -38.60 4.45
CA GLU A 75 31.98 -38.28 5.36
C GLU A 75 33.29 -38.98 4.96
N SER A 76 34.44 -38.34 5.12
CA SER A 76 35.60 -38.86 5.88
C SER A 76 36.95 -38.17 5.56
N GLU A 77 37.85 -38.26 6.56
CA GLU A 77 39.34 -38.16 6.52
C GLU A 77 40.06 -36.80 6.67
N ASN A 78 40.17 -36.36 7.93
CA ASN A 78 41.38 -36.37 8.77
C ASN A 78 42.80 -36.31 8.12
N SER A 79 43.63 -35.31 8.48
CA SER A 79 44.85 -35.49 9.33
C SER A 79 46.01 -34.49 9.09
N GLN A 80 46.52 -33.96 10.22
CA GLN A 80 47.91 -33.65 10.63
C GLN A 80 48.79 -32.59 9.91
N ILE A 81 49.39 -31.69 10.71
CA ILE A 81 50.86 -31.59 11.00
C ILE A 81 51.11 -30.56 12.14
N SER A 82 52.19 -30.78 12.89
CA SER A 82 52.43 -30.42 14.29
C SER A 82 53.24 -29.14 14.58
N SER A 83 53.18 -28.78 15.89
CA SER A 83 54.26 -28.30 16.79
C SER A 83 54.94 -26.95 16.53
N THR A 84 54.91 -26.04 17.52
CA THR A 84 56.01 -25.81 18.50
C THR A 84 55.55 -24.82 19.59
N PHE A 85 55.72 -25.17 20.86
CA PHE A 85 55.59 -24.29 22.04
C PHE A 85 56.98 -24.05 22.65
N PRO A 86 57.15 -22.98 23.44
CA PRO A 86 57.96 -23.08 24.66
C PRO A 86 57.12 -22.76 25.91
N SER A 87 57.42 -23.54 26.95
CA SER A 87 56.84 -23.56 28.28
C SER A 87 57.46 -22.51 29.21
N THR A 88 56.66 -21.92 30.09
CA THR A 88 57.15 -21.39 31.37
C THR A 88 56.05 -21.48 32.42
N THR A 89 56.37 -22.11 33.54
CA THR A 89 55.48 -22.49 34.66
C THR A 89 55.42 -21.42 35.77
N LEU A 90 54.30 -21.47 36.51
CA LEU A 90 54.04 -21.01 37.88
C LEU A 90 53.83 -19.50 38.13
N SER A 91 52.62 -19.12 38.54
CA SER A 91 52.28 -19.07 39.97
C SER A 91 50.79 -18.82 40.20
N SER A 92 50.26 -19.49 41.22
CA SER A 92 48.90 -19.36 41.71
C SER A 92 48.74 -18.08 42.53
N THR A 93 47.81 -17.22 42.13
CA THR A 93 47.17 -16.28 43.06
C THR A 93 45.67 -16.31 42.85
N LYS A 94 44.96 -16.84 43.87
CA LYS A 94 43.51 -16.72 44.04
C LYS A 94 43.11 -15.24 43.90
N SER A 95 42.39 -14.89 42.83
CA SER A 95 41.65 -13.62 42.78
C SER A 95 40.15 -13.93 42.77
N THR A 96 39.51 -13.64 43.89
CA THR A 96 38.12 -13.18 44.04
C THR A 96 37.38 -12.95 42.72
N SER A 97 36.40 -13.82 42.42
CA SER A 97 35.46 -13.62 41.32
C SER A 97 34.47 -12.51 41.68
N ASN A 98 34.92 -11.25 41.57
CA ASN A 98 34.00 -10.15 41.40
C ASN A 98 33.42 -10.24 39.99
N ASN A 99 32.17 -10.70 39.91
CA ASN A 99 31.39 -10.85 38.69
C ASN A 99 31.15 -9.45 38.08
N LYS A 100 32.12 -8.96 37.30
CA LYS A 100 32.17 -7.59 36.76
C LYS A 100 31.66 -7.46 35.32
N TYR A 101 30.79 -8.38 34.90
CA TYR A 101 30.13 -8.29 33.59
C TYR A 101 28.64 -8.59 33.79
N PRO A 102 27.73 -7.64 33.52
CA PRO A 102 26.30 -7.93 33.54
C PRO A 102 26.02 -9.05 32.54
N ASN A 103 25.28 -10.06 33.00
CA ASN A 103 24.87 -11.21 32.22
C ASN A 103 24.31 -10.72 30.87
N CYS A 104 24.73 -11.30 29.74
CA CYS A 104 24.35 -10.84 28.39
C CYS A 104 22.82 -10.67 28.25
N LYS A 105 22.05 -11.49 28.97
CA LYS A 105 20.59 -11.42 29.10
C LYS A 105 20.10 -10.10 29.72
N GLU A 106 20.78 -9.61 30.75
CA GLU A 106 20.46 -8.38 31.46
C GLU A 106 20.84 -7.14 30.63
N ARG A 107 21.95 -7.21 29.89
CA ARG A 107 22.35 -6.17 28.93
C ARG A 107 21.38 -6.06 27.75
N LEU A 108 20.89 -7.20 27.24
CA LEU A 108 19.85 -7.25 26.21
C LEU A 108 18.52 -6.69 26.75
N LYS A 109 18.09 -7.13 27.93
CA LYS A 109 16.87 -6.62 28.59
C LYS A 109 16.90 -5.10 28.76
N ASN A 110 17.99 -4.56 29.29
CA ASN A 110 18.15 -3.12 29.49
C ASN A 110 18.18 -2.35 28.16
N THR A 111 18.72 -2.95 27.09
CA THR A 111 18.72 -2.35 25.75
C THR A 111 17.31 -2.31 25.15
N ILE A 112 16.54 -3.41 25.29
CA ILE A 112 15.15 -3.47 24.85
C ILE A 112 14.30 -2.46 25.61
N GLU A 113 14.44 -2.40 26.93
CA GLU A 113 13.71 -1.43 27.76
C GLU A 113 14.05 0.02 27.38
N TYR A 114 15.33 0.31 27.10
CA TYR A 114 15.76 1.62 26.62
C TYR A 114 15.14 1.98 25.26
N ILE A 115 15.20 1.06 24.29
CA ILE A 115 14.62 1.28 22.95
C ILE A 115 13.11 1.46 23.05
N HIS A 116 12.43 0.59 23.81
CA HIS A 116 10.99 0.64 24.02
C HIS A 116 10.57 1.96 24.69
N ALA A 117 11.25 2.38 25.75
CA ALA A 117 10.99 3.63 26.43
C ALA A 117 11.18 4.84 25.50
N LYS A 118 12.11 4.78 24.54
CA LYS A 118 12.41 5.93 23.68
C LYS A 118 11.60 5.97 22.38
N LEU A 119 11.17 4.82 21.86
CA LEU A 119 10.20 4.74 20.77
C LEU A 119 8.78 5.09 21.24
N PHE A 120 8.36 4.48 22.35
CA PHE A 120 6.95 4.52 22.79
C PHE A 120 6.72 5.41 24.01
N GLY A 121 7.75 6.01 24.62
CA GLY A 121 7.59 6.79 25.87
C GLY A 121 6.73 8.06 25.77
N LYS A 122 6.54 8.61 24.57
CA LYS A 122 5.60 9.74 24.32
C LYS A 122 4.19 9.24 23.96
N MET A 123 4.04 7.95 23.63
CA MET A 123 2.75 7.34 23.35
C MET A 123 2.04 7.12 24.69
N SER A 124 0.85 7.73 24.86
CA SER A 124 0.18 7.65 26.15
C SER A 124 -0.17 6.20 26.49
N ARG A 125 -0.14 5.82 27.78
CA ARG A 125 -0.52 4.45 28.22
C ARG A 125 -1.89 4.02 27.67
N LYS A 126 -2.78 4.98 27.39
CA LYS A 126 -4.09 4.74 26.76
C LYS A 126 -3.97 4.10 25.37
N TRP A 127 -3.00 4.53 24.55
CA TRP A 127 -2.79 3.97 23.21
C TRP A 127 -2.29 2.54 23.23
N ILE A 128 -1.37 2.22 24.15
CA ILE A 128 -0.85 0.84 24.31
C ILE A 128 -1.99 -0.09 24.73
N ILE A 129 -2.82 0.35 25.68
CA ILE A 129 -3.99 -0.40 26.14
C ILE A 129 -5.01 -0.57 24.99
N CYS A 130 -5.30 0.48 24.23
CA CYS A 130 -6.22 0.39 23.08
C CYS A 130 -5.72 -0.59 22.00
N LEU A 131 -4.42 -0.58 21.66
CA LEU A 131 -3.85 -1.52 20.70
C LEU A 131 -3.98 -2.97 21.18
N PHE A 132 -3.72 -3.22 22.46
CA PHE A 132 -3.89 -4.54 23.06
C PHE A 132 -5.35 -5.04 22.99
N PHE A 133 -6.32 -4.19 23.31
CA PHE A 133 -7.74 -4.54 23.17
C PHE A 133 -8.17 -4.73 21.71
N LEU A 134 -7.57 -3.97 20.78
CA LEU A 134 -7.80 -4.12 19.35
C LEU A 134 -7.32 -5.49 18.85
N ASP A 135 -6.16 -5.95 19.31
CA ASP A 135 -5.61 -7.28 18.99
C ASP A 135 -6.48 -8.41 19.56
N ILE A 136 -6.95 -8.28 20.81
CA ILE A 136 -7.88 -9.25 21.41
C ILE A 136 -9.20 -9.30 20.63
N PHE A 137 -9.75 -8.14 20.27
CA PHE A 137 -10.97 -8.07 19.49
C PHE A 137 -10.80 -8.73 18.11
N PHE A 138 -9.64 -8.54 17.47
CA PHE A 138 -9.30 -9.20 16.21
C PHE A 138 -9.27 -10.73 16.37
N LEU A 139 -8.62 -11.23 17.41
CA LEU A 139 -8.56 -12.67 17.68
C LEU A 139 -9.94 -13.28 17.93
N ILE A 140 -10.79 -12.59 18.71
CA ILE A 140 -12.18 -13.01 18.96
C ILE A 140 -12.99 -12.99 17.67
N THR A 141 -12.86 -11.94 16.86
CA THR A 141 -13.57 -11.82 15.57
C THR A 141 -13.18 -12.95 14.63
N ARG A 142 -11.89 -13.26 14.52
CA ARG A 142 -11.39 -14.38 13.71
C ARG A 142 -11.91 -15.73 14.21
N PHE A 143 -11.92 -15.95 15.51
CA PHE A 143 -12.46 -17.17 16.12
C PHE A 143 -13.97 -17.32 15.83
N LEU A 144 -14.76 -16.26 16.04
CA LEU A 144 -16.19 -16.24 15.74
C LEU A 144 -16.45 -16.48 14.25
N PHE A 145 -15.61 -15.93 13.36
CA PHE A 145 -15.69 -16.16 11.93
C PHE A 145 -15.50 -17.63 11.56
N GLU A 146 -14.44 -18.26 12.07
CA GLU A 146 -14.12 -19.67 11.80
C GLU A 146 -15.24 -20.62 12.30
N HIS A 147 -15.98 -20.25 13.36
CA HIS A 147 -16.92 -21.17 14.03
C HIS A 147 -18.41 -20.90 13.75
N ILE A 148 -18.83 -19.66 13.46
CA ILE A 148 -20.27 -19.31 13.30
C ILE A 148 -20.74 -19.37 11.84
N GLY A 149 -19.82 -19.29 10.86
CA GLY A 149 -20.14 -19.50 9.44
C GLY A 149 -21.16 -18.53 8.83
N LYS A 150 -21.51 -17.42 9.51
CA LYS A 150 -22.47 -16.42 9.00
C LYS A 150 -21.73 -15.26 8.32
N PRO A 151 -21.71 -15.16 6.98
CA PRO A 151 -20.93 -14.14 6.27
C PRO A 151 -21.36 -12.71 6.60
N THR A 152 -22.65 -12.47 6.82
CA THR A 152 -23.16 -11.15 7.24
C THR A 152 -22.61 -10.71 8.58
N LEU A 153 -22.52 -11.64 9.55
CA LEU A 153 -22.01 -11.35 10.89
C LEU A 153 -20.51 -11.02 10.83
N SER A 154 -19.74 -11.77 10.03
CA SER A 154 -18.32 -11.50 9.77
C SER A 154 -18.07 -10.09 9.23
N ARG A 155 -18.89 -9.66 8.26
CA ARG A 155 -18.80 -8.32 7.67
C ARG A 155 -19.05 -7.23 8.71
N ILE A 156 -20.09 -7.39 9.54
CA ILE A 156 -20.39 -6.45 10.64
C ILE A 156 -19.21 -6.34 11.60
N PHE A 157 -18.64 -7.46 12.04
CA PHE A 157 -17.47 -7.43 12.92
C PHE A 157 -16.25 -6.80 12.27
N THR A 158 -16.00 -7.08 10.98
CA THR A 158 -14.91 -6.47 10.21
C THR A 158 -15.09 -4.96 10.10
N LEU A 159 -16.30 -4.48 9.85
CA LEU A 159 -16.62 -3.05 9.83
C LEU A 159 -16.38 -2.41 11.20
N LEU A 160 -16.91 -3.01 12.27
CA LEU A 160 -16.70 -2.50 13.63
C LEU A 160 -15.21 -2.42 13.98
N PHE A 161 -14.42 -3.42 13.59
CA PHE A 161 -12.97 -3.41 13.76
C PHE A 161 -12.32 -2.23 13.04
N ILE A 162 -12.61 -2.08 11.74
CA ILE A 162 -12.06 -0.99 10.93
C ILE A 162 -12.45 0.36 11.53
N GLU A 163 -13.70 0.52 11.96
CA GLU A 163 -14.21 1.76 12.57
C GLU A 163 -13.50 2.09 13.89
N ILE A 164 -13.24 1.11 14.75
CA ILE A 164 -12.49 1.30 16.00
C ILE A 164 -11.04 1.70 15.71
N ALA A 165 -10.38 1.00 14.78
CA ALA A 165 -9.00 1.29 14.39
C ALA A 165 -8.89 2.70 13.77
N MET A 166 -9.83 3.04 12.89
CA MET A 166 -9.99 4.38 12.33
C MET A 166 -10.21 5.42 13.43
N LEU A 167 -11.08 5.17 14.41
CA LEU A 167 -11.40 6.15 15.46
C LEU A 167 -10.16 6.50 16.31
N MET A 168 -9.30 5.51 16.56
CA MET A 168 -8.01 5.73 17.19
C MET A 168 -7.17 6.70 16.35
N VAL A 169 -6.89 6.38 15.09
CA VAL A 169 -6.09 7.23 14.20
C VAL A 169 -6.73 8.62 14.01
N SER A 170 -8.06 8.71 13.97
CA SER A 170 -8.83 9.96 13.88
C SER A 170 -8.58 10.86 15.08
N THR A 171 -8.49 10.29 16.29
CA THR A 171 -8.15 11.02 17.51
C THR A 171 -6.74 11.61 17.42
N PHE A 172 -5.79 10.88 16.83
CA PHE A 172 -4.44 11.40 16.59
C PHE A 172 -4.46 12.54 15.57
N ILE A 173 -5.02 12.32 14.37
CA ILE A 173 -5.09 13.32 13.30
C ILE A 173 -5.79 14.60 13.78
N TYR A 174 -6.94 14.47 14.44
CA TYR A 174 -7.69 15.61 14.96
C TYR A 174 -6.85 16.46 15.92
N ASN A 175 -6.19 15.82 16.89
CA ASN A 175 -5.32 16.52 17.83
C ASN A 175 -4.15 17.21 17.14
N ARG A 176 -3.58 16.60 16.09
CA ARG A 176 -2.53 17.20 15.25
C ARG A 176 -3.03 18.46 14.55
N ILE A 177 -4.20 18.41 13.92
CA ILE A 177 -4.77 19.55 13.19
C ILE A 177 -5.10 20.71 14.13
N ILE A 178 -5.78 20.45 15.25
CA ILE A 178 -6.13 21.51 16.20
C ILE A 178 -4.90 22.11 16.89
N SER A 179 -3.80 21.35 17.02
CA SER A 179 -2.54 21.85 17.59
C SER A 179 -1.80 22.87 16.70
N ILE A 180 -2.17 23.00 15.42
CA ILE A 180 -1.60 24.02 14.52
C ILE A 180 -1.86 25.42 15.08
N ILE A 181 -3.01 25.63 15.71
CA ILE A 181 -3.39 26.92 16.29
C ILE A 181 -2.63 27.10 17.61
N PRO A 182 -1.72 28.08 17.72
CA PRO A 182 -0.87 28.23 18.90
C PRO A 182 -1.70 28.51 20.16
N LYS A 183 -1.36 27.85 21.28
CA LYS A 183 -2.01 28.00 22.60
C LYS A 183 -1.76 29.35 23.29
N ARG A 184 -1.30 30.37 22.56
CA ARG A 184 -0.96 31.68 23.13
C ARG A 184 -2.23 32.24 23.80
N LYS A 185 -2.08 32.93 24.94
CA LYS A 185 -3.16 33.70 25.60
C LYS A 185 -3.60 34.80 24.63
N ILE A 186 -4.46 34.45 23.67
CA ILE A 186 -5.00 35.40 22.72
C ILE A 186 -6.47 35.54 23.10
N ASN A 187 -6.79 36.70 23.68
CA ASN A 187 -8.15 37.07 24.07
C ASN A 187 -9.02 37.49 22.87
N ASP A 188 -8.65 37.10 21.65
CA ASP A 188 -9.33 37.51 20.43
C ASP A 188 -10.38 36.48 20.01
N LEU A 189 -11.62 36.96 19.94
CA LEU A 189 -12.77 36.28 19.35
C LEU A 189 -12.42 35.65 17.98
N TYR A 190 -11.57 36.30 17.20
CA TYR A 190 -11.07 35.84 15.90
C TYR A 190 -10.38 34.46 15.95
N MET A 191 -9.44 34.26 16.88
CA MET A 191 -8.72 32.98 17.00
C MET A 191 -9.62 31.85 17.50
N LYS A 192 -10.63 32.17 18.32
CA LYS A 192 -11.67 31.22 18.71
C LYS A 192 -12.50 30.81 17.49
N SER A 193 -12.93 31.75 16.66
CA SER A 193 -13.68 31.47 15.43
C SER A 193 -12.91 30.58 14.47
N ILE A 194 -11.62 30.86 14.22
CA ILE A 194 -10.76 30.00 13.37
C ILE A 194 -10.71 28.58 13.93
N LYS A 195 -10.50 28.44 15.25
CA LYS A 195 -10.45 27.11 15.88
C LYS A 195 -11.77 26.36 15.74
N THR A 196 -12.90 27.05 15.93
CA THR A 196 -14.24 26.46 15.76
C THR A 196 -14.45 25.98 14.32
N VAL A 197 -14.14 26.81 13.33
CA VAL A 197 -14.24 26.44 11.90
C VAL A 197 -13.36 25.24 11.59
N LEU A 198 -12.11 25.23 12.05
CA LEU A 198 -11.19 24.11 11.85
C LEU A 198 -11.70 22.83 12.53
N CYS A 199 -12.29 22.93 13.72
CA CYS A 199 -12.91 21.80 14.41
C CYS A 199 -14.07 21.22 13.59
N ILE A 200 -15.00 22.07 13.14
CA ILE A 200 -16.15 21.64 12.35
C ILE A 200 -15.68 20.97 11.07
N PHE A 201 -14.78 21.61 10.32
CA PHE A 201 -14.26 21.04 9.07
C PHE A 201 -13.55 19.70 9.28
N SER A 202 -12.71 19.59 10.32
CA SER A 202 -11.98 18.35 10.63
C SER A 202 -12.94 17.23 11.05
N ILE A 203 -13.95 17.53 11.87
CA ILE A 203 -14.94 16.54 12.31
C ILE A 203 -15.77 16.09 11.11
N THR A 204 -16.27 17.01 10.29
CA THR A 204 -17.04 16.68 9.08
C THR A 204 -16.23 15.79 8.13
N TRP A 205 -14.96 16.12 7.88
CA TRP A 205 -14.10 15.29 7.04
C TRP A 205 -13.87 13.88 7.63
N ILE A 206 -13.61 13.77 8.93
CA ILE A 206 -13.48 12.46 9.61
C ILE A 206 -14.78 11.67 9.49
N VAL A 207 -15.93 12.28 9.76
CA VAL A 207 -17.24 11.61 9.62
C VAL A 207 -17.46 11.11 8.20
N LEU A 208 -17.12 11.90 7.17
CA LEU A 208 -17.20 11.47 5.77
C LEU A 208 -16.27 10.27 5.49
N ALA A 209 -15.04 10.28 6.01
CA ALA A 209 -14.09 9.19 5.83
C ALA A 209 -14.59 7.88 6.48
N HIS A 210 -15.11 7.95 7.70
CA HIS A 210 -15.71 6.81 8.40
C HIS A 210 -16.98 6.30 7.70
N SER A 211 -17.77 7.21 7.12
CA SER A 211 -18.99 6.85 6.40
C SER A 211 -18.74 6.13 5.07
N CYS A 212 -17.49 5.98 4.59
CA CYS A 212 -17.23 5.39 3.27
C CYS A 212 -17.76 3.94 3.15
N TRP A 213 -17.66 3.14 4.22
CA TRP A 213 -17.99 1.73 4.17
C TRP A 213 -19.49 1.45 4.07
N ILE A 214 -20.33 2.36 4.56
CA ILE A 214 -21.80 2.18 4.52
C ILE A 214 -22.30 2.08 3.07
N TRP A 215 -21.60 2.72 2.13
CA TRP A 215 -22.00 2.78 0.73
C TRP A 215 -21.88 1.46 -0.02
N PHE A 216 -21.15 0.47 0.52
CA PHE A 216 -21.15 -0.90 -0.02
C PHE A 216 -22.44 -1.66 0.30
N TYR A 217 -23.23 -1.20 1.28
CA TYR A 217 -24.42 -1.90 1.79
C TYR A 217 -25.72 -1.17 1.44
N VAL A 218 -25.67 0.13 1.21
CA VAL A 218 -26.84 0.93 0.83
C VAL A 218 -27.13 0.75 -0.67
N PRO A 219 -28.34 0.33 -1.06
CA PRO A 219 -28.76 0.34 -2.46
C PRO A 219 -28.88 1.79 -2.93
N LEU A 220 -28.07 2.16 -3.92
CA LEU A 220 -28.04 3.51 -4.46
C LEU A 220 -28.42 3.46 -5.95
N PRO A 221 -29.43 4.25 -6.38
CA PRO A 221 -29.75 4.37 -7.79
C PRO A 221 -28.63 5.15 -8.49
N GLY A 222 -27.84 4.47 -9.32
CA GLY A 222 -26.82 5.08 -10.17
C GLY A 222 -25.55 5.57 -9.46
N ASP A 223 -24.98 6.65 -10.01
CA ASP A 223 -23.70 7.26 -9.65
C ASP A 223 -23.92 8.22 -8.48
N PHE A 224 -23.53 7.82 -7.28
CA PHE A 224 -23.83 8.57 -6.07
C PHE A 224 -22.68 9.49 -5.67
N PHE A 225 -22.83 10.79 -5.94
CA PHE A 225 -21.84 11.82 -5.63
C PHE A 225 -21.30 11.75 -4.19
N PHE A 226 -22.17 11.48 -3.22
CA PHE A 226 -21.76 11.44 -1.82
C PHE A 226 -20.90 10.20 -1.50
N ALA A 227 -21.09 9.08 -2.20
CA ALA A 227 -20.20 7.92 -2.06
C ALA A 227 -18.80 8.31 -2.53
N ILE A 228 -18.67 8.91 -3.72
CA ILE A 228 -17.38 9.42 -4.24
C ILE A 228 -16.74 10.39 -3.25
N LEU A 229 -17.51 11.31 -2.67
CA LEU A 229 -17.02 12.24 -1.65
C LEU A 229 -16.47 11.52 -0.41
N CYS A 230 -17.16 10.48 0.07
CA CYS A 230 -16.69 9.67 1.19
C CYS A 230 -15.41 8.88 0.83
N PHE A 231 -15.33 8.31 -0.39
CA PHE A 231 -14.13 7.62 -0.88
C PHE A 231 -12.93 8.58 -1.06
N LEU A 232 -13.19 9.82 -1.47
CA LEU A 232 -12.16 10.86 -1.50
C LEU A 232 -11.71 11.26 -0.09
N ALA A 233 -12.66 11.35 0.85
CA ALA A 233 -12.38 11.66 2.25
C ALA A 233 -11.52 10.59 2.92
N ILE A 234 -11.84 9.30 2.75
CA ILE A 234 -11.02 8.18 3.26
C ILE A 234 -9.65 8.12 2.57
N GLY A 235 -9.59 8.43 1.26
CA GLY A 235 -8.32 8.61 0.56
C GLY A 235 -7.45 9.65 1.26
N ALA A 236 -7.96 10.88 1.43
CA ALA A 236 -7.21 11.95 2.09
C ALA A 236 -6.84 11.57 3.53
N TYR A 237 -7.72 10.85 4.23
CA TYR A 237 -7.50 10.38 5.59
C TYR A 237 -6.29 9.46 5.68
N ILE A 238 -6.23 8.44 4.83
CA ILE A 238 -5.12 7.47 4.79
C ILE A 238 -3.80 8.17 4.46
N HIS A 239 -3.81 9.05 3.46
CA HIS A 239 -2.61 9.79 3.06
C HIS A 239 -2.10 10.70 4.19
N CYS A 240 -3.01 11.39 4.87
CA CYS A 240 -2.67 12.23 6.03
C CYS A 240 -2.11 11.38 7.18
N ALA A 241 -2.76 10.25 7.49
CA ALA A 241 -2.31 9.31 8.51
C ALA A 241 -0.88 8.80 8.23
N VAL A 242 -0.63 8.32 7.01
CA VAL A 242 0.67 7.78 6.59
C VAL A 242 1.78 8.82 6.74
N VAL A 243 1.56 10.05 6.26
CA VAL A 243 2.57 11.11 6.37
C VAL A 243 2.84 11.49 7.84
N LEU A 244 1.78 11.64 8.65
CA LEU A 244 1.92 11.98 10.07
C LEU A 244 2.62 10.89 10.86
N PHE A 245 2.24 9.62 10.67
CA PHE A 245 2.91 8.50 11.31
C PHE A 245 4.36 8.39 10.86
N THR A 246 4.64 8.67 9.58
CA THR A 246 6.03 8.66 9.12
C THR A 246 6.85 9.72 9.83
N PHE A 247 6.41 10.98 9.88
CA PHE A 247 7.13 12.01 10.65
C PHE A 247 7.29 11.64 12.12
N PHE A 248 6.27 11.05 12.74
CA PHE A 248 6.33 10.56 14.12
C PHE A 248 7.44 9.51 14.31
N PHE A 249 7.53 8.51 13.42
CA PHE A 249 8.57 7.47 13.50
C PHE A 249 9.96 8.02 13.18
N ILE A 250 10.10 8.91 12.20
CA ILE A 250 11.38 9.57 11.89
C ILE A 250 11.89 10.34 13.10
N GLU A 251 11.04 11.13 13.75
CA GLU A 251 11.40 11.86 14.96
C GLU A 251 11.92 10.89 16.04
N ARG A 252 11.19 9.79 16.31
CA ARG A 252 11.60 8.80 17.33
C ARG A 252 12.91 8.10 16.99
N ILE A 253 13.09 7.64 15.75
CA ILE A 253 14.32 6.98 15.29
C ILE A 253 15.50 7.96 15.34
N SER A 254 15.30 9.22 14.97
CA SER A 254 16.36 10.22 15.01
C SER A 254 16.90 10.43 16.44
N HIS A 255 16.02 10.47 17.44
CA HIS A 255 16.39 10.60 18.86
C HIS A 255 17.03 9.33 19.44
N LEU A 256 16.78 8.16 18.86
CA LEU A 256 17.50 6.92 19.19
C LEU A 256 18.94 6.95 18.67
N ILE A 257 19.14 7.30 17.39
CA ILE A 257 20.46 7.26 16.73
C ILE A 257 21.35 8.41 17.21
N ILE A 258 20.78 9.61 17.31
CA ILE A 258 21.47 10.84 17.64
C ILE A 258 20.66 11.58 18.73
N PRO A 259 20.97 11.37 20.03
CA PRO A 259 20.20 11.90 21.16
C PRO A 259 20.09 13.43 21.25
N ARG A 260 20.76 14.18 20.38
CA ARG A 260 20.74 15.66 20.29
C ARG A 260 20.54 16.17 18.86
N TYR A 261 19.97 15.37 17.96
CA TYR A 261 19.67 15.83 16.61
C TYR A 261 18.47 16.78 16.64
N GLU A 262 18.74 18.07 16.51
CA GLU A 262 17.71 19.10 16.42
C GLU A 262 17.73 19.71 15.03
N SER A 263 16.82 19.25 14.16
CA SER A 263 16.53 19.94 12.90
C SER A 263 15.16 20.61 13.01
N ILE A 264 15.02 21.79 12.40
CA ILE A 264 13.75 22.54 12.35
C ILE A 264 12.63 21.66 11.76
N LEU A 265 12.97 20.85 10.76
CA LEU A 265 12.07 19.90 10.10
C LEU A 265 11.52 18.84 11.07
N LEU A 266 12.28 18.39 12.07
CA LEU A 266 11.80 17.40 13.05
C LEU A 266 11.12 18.00 14.26
N LYS A 267 11.39 19.28 14.56
CA LYS A 267 10.89 19.95 15.76
C LYS A 267 9.51 20.58 15.58
N SER A 268 9.16 20.99 14.35
CA SER A 268 7.91 21.68 14.09
C SER A 268 6.75 20.72 13.83
N GLU A 269 6.00 20.44 14.90
CA GLU A 269 4.78 19.63 14.82
C GLU A 269 3.75 20.22 13.83
N SER A 270 3.60 21.54 13.81
CA SER A 270 2.69 22.22 12.87
C SER A 270 3.11 22.05 11.41
N LEU A 271 4.43 22.04 11.12
CA LEU A 271 4.94 21.84 9.77
C LEU A 271 4.63 20.44 9.25
N HIS A 272 4.78 19.40 10.08
CA HIS A 272 4.39 18.03 9.73
C HIS A 272 2.91 17.95 9.38
N THR A 273 2.06 18.59 10.20
CA THR A 273 0.61 18.55 9.99
C THR A 273 0.20 19.30 8.73
N ILE A 274 0.75 20.50 8.48
CA ILE A 274 0.50 21.26 7.26
C ILE A 274 0.97 20.45 6.03
N THR A 275 2.16 19.85 6.10
CA THR A 275 2.68 19.01 5.02
C THR A 275 1.78 17.80 4.77
N ALA A 276 1.32 17.12 5.83
CA ALA A 276 0.44 15.97 5.72
C ALA A 276 -0.91 16.33 5.09
N VAL A 277 -1.52 17.45 5.51
CA VAL A 277 -2.80 17.91 4.95
C VAL A 277 -2.65 18.30 3.49
N LEU A 278 -1.63 19.09 3.13
CA LEU A 278 -1.39 19.48 1.74
C LEU A 278 -1.11 18.28 0.85
N PHE A 279 -0.28 17.34 1.32
CA PHE A 279 0.05 16.13 0.59
C PHE A 279 -1.17 15.21 0.41
N ALA A 280 -2.00 15.08 1.45
CA ALA A 280 -3.25 14.33 1.39
C ALA A 280 -4.23 14.93 0.37
N LEU A 281 -4.41 16.25 0.36
CA LEU A 281 -5.27 16.92 -0.61
C LEU A 281 -4.74 16.78 -2.04
N LEU A 282 -3.43 16.94 -2.24
CA LEU A 282 -2.78 16.80 -3.55
C LEU A 282 -2.93 15.38 -4.10
N LEU A 283 -2.59 14.36 -3.31
CA LEU A 283 -2.65 12.98 -3.78
C LEU A 283 -4.08 12.47 -3.97
N SER A 284 -5.00 12.82 -3.07
CA SER A 284 -6.41 12.46 -3.24
C SER A 284 -7.04 13.17 -4.44
N GLY A 285 -6.76 14.47 -4.62
CA GLY A 285 -7.21 15.22 -5.79
C GLY A 285 -6.63 14.66 -7.09
N HIS A 286 -5.33 14.40 -7.12
CA HIS A 286 -4.69 13.77 -8.28
C HIS A 286 -5.26 12.39 -8.57
N GLY A 287 -5.39 11.53 -7.54
CA GLY A 287 -6.01 10.22 -7.65
C GLY A 287 -7.40 10.29 -8.27
N TYR A 288 -8.24 11.22 -7.79
CA TYR A 288 -9.57 11.45 -8.35
C TYR A 288 -9.54 11.81 -9.85
N THR A 289 -8.65 12.72 -10.27
CA THR A 289 -8.55 13.07 -11.70
C THR A 289 -8.19 11.88 -12.57
N VAL A 290 -7.36 10.97 -12.05
CA VAL A 290 -6.93 9.78 -12.77
C VAL A 290 -8.04 8.73 -12.83
N THR A 291 -8.75 8.49 -11.73
CA THR A 291 -9.86 7.50 -11.66
C THR A 291 -11.09 7.94 -12.45
N SER A 292 -11.38 9.25 -12.46
CA SER A 292 -12.53 9.83 -13.15
C SER A 292 -12.29 10.11 -14.63
N SER A 293 -11.06 9.90 -15.12
CA SER A 293 -10.74 10.04 -16.54
C SER A 293 -11.48 9.00 -17.39
N LYS A 294 -11.93 9.34 -18.59
CA LYS A 294 -12.62 8.41 -19.52
C LYS A 294 -11.85 7.08 -19.73
N PRO A 295 -12.56 5.96 -19.96
CA PRO A 295 -11.93 4.68 -20.28
C PRO A 295 -11.13 4.83 -21.57
N ILE A 296 -9.96 4.19 -21.65
CA ILE A 296 -9.10 4.24 -22.83
C ILE A 296 -8.81 2.82 -23.26
N LEU A 297 -9.04 2.54 -24.55
CA LEU A 297 -8.62 1.30 -25.17
C LEU A 297 -7.12 1.33 -25.45
N ARG A 298 -6.37 0.41 -24.85
CA ARG A 298 -4.92 0.30 -25.09
C ARG A 298 -4.63 -0.83 -26.09
N PRO A 299 -4.07 -0.55 -27.28
CA PRO A 299 -3.68 -1.58 -28.22
C PRO A 299 -2.43 -2.32 -27.72
N VAL A 300 -2.45 -3.65 -27.76
CA VAL A 300 -1.34 -4.53 -27.42
C VAL A 300 -1.23 -5.59 -28.51
N ASN A 301 -0.08 -5.69 -29.17
CA ASN A 301 0.17 -6.79 -30.09
C ASN A 301 0.86 -7.93 -29.32
N VAL A 302 0.35 -9.14 -29.46
CA VAL A 302 0.97 -10.35 -28.92
C VAL A 302 1.38 -11.22 -30.09
N TYR A 303 2.67 -11.55 -30.16
CA TYR A 303 3.23 -12.39 -31.20
C TYR A 303 3.27 -13.83 -30.69
N ILE A 304 2.70 -14.74 -31.48
CA ILE A 304 2.67 -16.18 -31.16
C ILE A 304 3.34 -16.92 -32.29
N LYS A 305 4.34 -17.74 -31.92
CA LYS A 305 5.01 -18.66 -32.84
C LYS A 305 4.04 -19.74 -33.30
N ASP A 306 4.11 -20.08 -34.59
CA ASP A 306 3.29 -21.14 -35.20
C ASP A 306 1.77 -20.89 -35.05
N LEU A 307 1.35 -19.61 -35.04
CA LEU A 307 -0.05 -19.23 -35.00
C LEU A 307 -0.76 -19.67 -36.30
N PRO A 308 -1.91 -20.37 -36.22
CA PRO A 308 -2.75 -20.65 -37.38
C PRO A 308 -3.09 -19.36 -38.14
N LYS A 309 -3.00 -19.39 -39.47
CA LYS A 309 -3.20 -18.19 -40.32
C LYS A 309 -4.58 -17.56 -40.12
N GLU A 310 -5.57 -18.38 -39.77
CA GLU A 310 -6.95 -17.98 -39.50
C GLU A 310 -7.08 -17.09 -38.26
N LEU A 311 -6.08 -17.13 -37.35
CA LEU A 311 -6.04 -16.34 -36.12
C LEU A 311 -5.11 -15.12 -36.23
N ASP A 312 -4.44 -14.91 -37.36
CA ASP A 312 -3.61 -13.74 -37.57
C ASP A 312 -4.49 -12.48 -37.67
N GLY A 313 -4.27 -11.53 -36.75
CA GLY A 313 -5.12 -10.35 -36.59
C GLY A 313 -6.30 -10.55 -35.63
N PHE A 314 -6.49 -11.74 -35.05
CA PHE A 314 -7.54 -12.01 -34.07
C PHE A 314 -7.46 -11.03 -32.90
N SER A 315 -8.59 -10.45 -32.52
CA SER A 315 -8.65 -9.34 -31.59
C SER A 315 -9.51 -9.63 -30.36
N ILE A 316 -8.92 -9.43 -29.17
CA ILE A 316 -9.56 -9.64 -27.88
C ILE A 316 -9.66 -8.29 -27.17
N ALA A 317 -10.86 -7.88 -26.80
CA ALA A 317 -11.06 -6.80 -25.83
C ALA A 317 -11.01 -7.40 -24.42
N LEU A 318 -9.87 -7.27 -23.75
CA LEU A 318 -9.68 -7.69 -22.38
C LEU A 318 -10.08 -6.55 -21.44
N MET A 319 -11.01 -6.82 -20.52
CA MET A 319 -11.40 -5.94 -19.43
C MET A 319 -11.01 -6.59 -18.11
N THR A 320 -10.27 -5.88 -17.25
CA THR A 320 -9.89 -6.41 -15.94
C THR A 320 -10.31 -5.51 -14.79
N ASP A 321 -10.58 -6.12 -13.64
CA ASP A 321 -10.84 -5.46 -12.35
C ASP A 321 -11.84 -4.31 -12.49
N ILE A 322 -13.05 -4.61 -12.99
CA ILE A 322 -14.07 -3.59 -13.29
C ILE A 322 -14.60 -2.98 -11.99
N HIS A 323 -14.74 -3.78 -10.92
CA HIS A 323 -15.16 -3.33 -9.59
C HIS A 323 -16.48 -2.53 -9.59
N ILE A 324 -17.53 -3.03 -10.26
CA ILE A 324 -18.85 -2.39 -10.29
C ILE A 324 -19.37 -2.22 -8.86
N GLY A 325 -19.58 -0.99 -8.44
CA GLY A 325 -19.73 -0.68 -7.03
C GLY A 325 -20.08 0.79 -6.76
N PRO A 326 -19.87 1.29 -5.53
CA PRO A 326 -20.20 2.66 -5.17
C PRO A 326 -19.44 3.74 -5.97
N THR A 327 -18.27 3.39 -6.51
CA THR A 327 -17.39 4.28 -7.28
C THR A 327 -17.50 4.06 -8.79
N VAL A 328 -17.82 2.85 -9.24
CA VAL A 328 -18.04 2.48 -10.64
C VAL A 328 -19.52 2.20 -10.86
N GLY A 329 -20.25 3.23 -11.29
CA GLY A 329 -21.69 3.15 -11.53
C GLY A 329 -22.07 2.98 -13.00
N LYS A 330 -23.35 3.28 -13.30
CA LYS A 330 -23.98 2.94 -14.59
C LYS A 330 -23.43 3.78 -15.74
N THR A 331 -23.14 5.06 -15.54
CA THR A 331 -22.64 5.92 -16.63
C THR A 331 -21.22 5.50 -17.04
N ARG A 332 -20.37 5.20 -16.06
CA ARG A 332 -19.02 4.64 -16.28
C ARG A 332 -19.07 3.28 -17.00
N MET A 333 -20.00 2.45 -16.54
CA MET A 333 -20.68 1.37 -17.23
C MET A 333 -20.70 1.46 -18.77
N GLU A 334 -21.60 2.34 -19.19
CA GLU A 334 -21.97 2.66 -20.57
C GLU A 334 -20.80 3.21 -21.38
N GLU A 335 -20.01 4.15 -20.83
CA GLU A 335 -18.84 4.70 -21.51
C GLU A 335 -17.83 3.60 -21.87
N THR A 336 -17.59 2.67 -20.95
CA THR A 336 -16.61 1.60 -21.15
C THR A 336 -17.11 0.61 -22.20
N VAL A 337 -18.38 0.22 -22.12
CA VAL A 337 -19.03 -0.66 -23.13
C VAL A 337 -19.01 0.00 -24.50
N GLN A 338 -19.26 1.30 -24.59
CA GLN A 338 -19.19 2.05 -25.84
C GLN A 338 -17.77 2.00 -26.45
N VAL A 339 -16.73 2.22 -25.65
CA VAL A 339 -15.32 2.13 -26.10
C VAL A 339 -14.98 0.73 -26.60
N VAL A 340 -15.45 -0.32 -25.93
CA VAL A 340 -15.22 -1.71 -26.37
C VAL A 340 -15.97 -2.02 -27.66
N ASN A 341 -17.25 -1.65 -27.75
CA ASN A 341 -18.06 -1.89 -28.95
C ASN A 341 -17.51 -1.16 -30.18
N GLN A 342 -16.94 0.04 -30.01
CA GLN A 342 -16.27 0.77 -31.08
C GLN A 342 -15.00 0.07 -31.58
N ALA A 343 -14.37 -0.78 -30.75
CA ALA A 343 -13.20 -1.55 -31.14
C ALA A 343 -13.53 -2.72 -32.08
N GLN A 344 -14.80 -3.14 -32.12
CA GLN A 344 -15.29 -4.30 -32.88
C GLN A 344 -14.41 -5.55 -32.66
N PRO A 345 -14.23 -6.01 -31.42
CA PRO A 345 -13.37 -7.15 -31.13
C PRO A 345 -14.01 -8.46 -31.57
N ASP A 346 -13.17 -9.46 -31.83
CA ASP A 346 -13.63 -10.82 -32.10
C ASP A 346 -14.17 -11.46 -30.82
N VAL A 347 -13.50 -11.23 -29.69
CA VAL A 347 -13.91 -11.71 -28.37
C VAL A 347 -13.80 -10.59 -27.34
N VAL A 348 -14.75 -10.56 -26.40
CA VAL A 348 -14.61 -9.80 -25.16
C VAL A 348 -14.27 -10.78 -24.04
N ALA A 349 -13.20 -10.52 -23.31
CA ALA A 349 -12.81 -11.28 -22.12
C ALA A 349 -12.86 -10.36 -20.91
N ILE A 350 -13.61 -10.75 -19.88
CA ILE A 350 -13.66 -10.08 -18.58
C ILE A 350 -12.94 -10.97 -17.57
N SER A 351 -11.92 -10.46 -16.90
CA SER A 351 -11.12 -11.22 -15.95
C SER A 351 -10.88 -10.46 -14.64
N GLY A 352 -10.86 -11.16 -13.51
CA GLY A 352 -10.68 -10.54 -12.21
C GLY A 352 -11.99 -10.00 -11.63
N ASP A 353 -11.89 -9.03 -10.73
CA ASP A 353 -13.04 -8.64 -9.91
C ASP A 353 -14.07 -7.83 -10.70
N LEU A 354 -15.27 -8.39 -10.85
CA LEU A 354 -16.37 -7.74 -11.56
C LEU A 354 -17.13 -6.74 -10.67
N VAL A 355 -17.30 -7.06 -9.39
CA VAL A 355 -18.24 -6.36 -8.49
C VAL A 355 -17.65 -6.07 -7.13
N ASP A 356 -17.96 -4.87 -6.62
CA ASP A 356 -17.60 -4.38 -5.29
C ASP A 356 -18.89 -4.07 -4.50
N GLY A 357 -19.49 -5.09 -3.89
CA GLY A 357 -20.63 -4.92 -3.00
C GLY A 357 -21.66 -6.05 -3.04
N TYR A 358 -22.83 -5.80 -2.47
CA TYR A 358 -23.94 -6.77 -2.50
C TYR A 358 -24.58 -6.83 -3.89
N ILE A 359 -24.60 -8.02 -4.48
CA ILE A 359 -25.14 -8.30 -5.83
C ILE A 359 -26.55 -7.71 -6.03
N ALA A 360 -27.42 -7.81 -5.01
CA ALA A 360 -28.78 -7.25 -5.05
C ALA A 360 -28.81 -5.76 -5.39
N ASN A 361 -27.75 -5.02 -5.05
CA ASN A 361 -27.64 -3.57 -5.23
C ASN A 361 -26.95 -3.18 -6.56
N LEU A 362 -26.45 -4.14 -7.34
CA LEU A 362 -25.57 -3.87 -8.49
C LEU A 362 -26.24 -4.08 -9.85
N LYS A 363 -27.43 -4.69 -9.90
CA LYS A 363 -28.13 -5.06 -11.15
C LYS A 363 -28.22 -3.88 -12.14
N GLN A 364 -28.67 -2.71 -11.67
CA GLN A 364 -28.82 -1.53 -12.52
C GLN A 364 -27.47 -0.99 -13.04
N ARG A 365 -26.40 -1.14 -12.26
CA ARG A 365 -25.05 -0.69 -12.64
C ARG A 365 -24.38 -1.63 -13.62
N ALA A 366 -24.67 -2.93 -13.53
CA ALA A 366 -24.15 -3.96 -14.42
C ALA A 366 -24.95 -4.09 -15.73
N GLU A 367 -26.18 -3.57 -15.78
CA GLU A 367 -27.05 -3.58 -16.97
C GLU A 367 -26.33 -3.23 -18.29
N PRO A 368 -25.46 -2.20 -18.37
CA PRO A 368 -24.79 -1.86 -19.62
C PRO A 368 -23.94 -2.99 -20.22
N LEU A 369 -23.43 -3.92 -19.41
CA LEU A 369 -22.66 -5.08 -19.90
C LEU A 369 -23.47 -5.96 -20.85
N ALA A 370 -24.79 -5.99 -20.73
CA ALA A 370 -25.66 -6.74 -21.65
C ALA A 370 -25.64 -6.19 -23.08
N SER A 371 -25.16 -4.95 -23.28
CA SER A 371 -25.04 -4.31 -24.59
C SER A 371 -23.66 -4.51 -25.25
N MET A 372 -22.78 -5.31 -24.66
CA MET A 372 -21.48 -5.67 -25.22
C MET A 372 -21.65 -6.46 -26.52
N ARG A 373 -20.84 -6.13 -27.53
CA ARG A 373 -20.86 -6.74 -28.87
C ARG A 373 -19.48 -7.25 -29.25
N SER A 374 -19.45 -8.46 -29.79
CA SER A 374 -18.27 -9.13 -30.33
C SER A 374 -18.67 -10.20 -31.33
N THR A 375 -17.72 -10.68 -32.14
CA THR A 375 -17.98 -11.71 -33.17
C THR A 375 -18.31 -13.07 -32.57
N PHE A 376 -17.53 -13.51 -31.58
CA PHE A 376 -17.61 -14.86 -30.99
C PHE A 376 -18.15 -14.90 -29.56
N GLY A 377 -18.48 -13.74 -28.97
CA GLY A 377 -19.12 -13.65 -27.66
C GLY A 377 -18.28 -12.99 -26.57
N THR A 378 -18.86 -12.92 -25.38
CA THR A 378 -18.29 -12.32 -24.18
C THR A 378 -18.11 -13.40 -23.12
N PHE A 379 -16.90 -13.50 -22.56
CA PHE A 379 -16.53 -14.51 -21.57
C PHE A 379 -16.14 -13.83 -20.25
N PHE A 380 -16.54 -14.43 -19.14
CA PHE A 380 -16.19 -14.01 -17.78
C PHE A 380 -15.62 -15.21 -17.03
N SER A 381 -14.51 -15.01 -16.32
CA SER A 381 -13.84 -16.03 -15.51
C SER A 381 -13.79 -15.67 -14.04
#